data_AF-A0A9E2BFP8-F1
#
_entry.id   AF-A0A9E2BFP8-F1
#
_cell.length_a   1.000
_cell.length_b   1.000
_cell.length_c   1.000
_cell.angle_alpha   90.00
_cell.angle_beta   90.00
_cell.angle_gamma   90.00
#
_symmetry.space_group_name_H-M   'P 1'
#
loop_
_entity.id
_entity.type
_entity.pdbx_description
1 polymer ?
#
loop_
_entity_poly.entity_id
_entity_poly.type
_entity_poly.pdbx_seq_one_letter_code
_entity_poly.pdbx_strand_id
1 'polypeptide(L)'
;MDSSVEEDVPDIFFKEINPEVRGPGFSHTLSPSTILTLAKQLYGSSAKGYILSIKGFDFDLGEGLTPMTEILTRQAIEKITHLVKNWIG
;
A
#
# COMPACT_ATOMS: atom_id res chain seq x y z
N MET A 1 -2.57 -9.43 -19.13
CA MET A 1 -1.66 -8.28 -19.29
C MET A 1 -2.53 -7.05 -19.42
N ASP A 2 -2.54 -6.22 -18.40
CA ASP A 2 -3.14 -4.89 -18.46
C ASP A 2 -2.03 -3.94 -17.99
N SER A 3 -1.46 -3.18 -18.92
CA SER A 3 -0.38 -2.22 -18.69
C SER A 3 -0.96 -0.83 -18.87
N SER A 4 -1.49 -0.28 -17.80
CA SER A 4 -1.75 1.16 -17.69
C SER A 4 -0.52 1.78 -17.04
N VAL A 5 0.34 2.43 -17.83
CA VAL A 5 1.40 3.28 -17.28
C VAL A 5 0.71 4.56 -16.84
N GLU A 6 0.29 4.64 -15.58
CA GLU A 6 -0.26 5.87 -15.02
C GLU A 6 0.87 6.92 -14.95
N GLU A 7 0.79 7.94 -15.81
CA GLU A 7 1.86 8.93 -16.01
C GLU A 7 2.02 9.94 -14.86
N ASP A 8 1.27 9.83 -13.75
CA ASP A 8 1.37 10.76 -12.62
C ASP A 8 1.28 10.07 -11.25
N VAL A 9 1.98 8.94 -11.10
CA VAL A 9 2.11 8.26 -9.80
C VAL A 9 3.16 9.01 -8.95
N PRO A 10 2.79 9.49 -7.75
CA PRO A 10 3.73 10.17 -6.88
C PRO A 10 4.84 9.23 -6.43
N ASP A 11 6.03 9.77 -6.19
CA ASP A 11 7.21 9.02 -5.74
C ASP A 11 6.95 8.19 -4.47
N ILE A 12 6.14 8.74 -3.56
CA ILE A 12 5.60 8.02 -2.41
C ILE A 12 4.11 8.28 -2.34
N PHE A 13 3.32 7.20 -2.41
CA PHE A 13 1.88 7.23 -2.16
C PHE A 13 1.61 6.67 -0.76
N PHE A 14 0.88 7.41 0.06
CA PHE A 14 0.46 6.96 1.39
C PHE A 14 -1.00 7.30 1.64
N LYS A 15 -1.81 6.31 2.02
CA LYS A 15 -3.24 6.50 2.26
C LYS A 15 -3.79 5.54 3.31
N GLU A 16 -4.62 6.04 4.21
CA GLU A 16 -5.47 5.19 5.06
C GLU A 16 -6.59 4.57 4.22
N ILE A 17 -6.77 3.26 4.34
CA ILE A 17 -7.82 2.52 3.68
C ILE A 17 -8.87 2.08 4.68
N ASN A 18 -10.12 2.22 4.27
CA ASN A 18 -11.28 1.81 5.03
C ASN A 18 -11.85 0.52 4.42
N PRO A 19 -12.54 -0.30 5.23
CA PRO A 19 -13.36 -1.39 4.69
C PRO A 19 -14.29 -0.87 3.60
N GLU A 20 -14.30 -1.53 2.45
CA GLU A 20 -15.22 -1.19 1.36
C GLU A 20 -16.61 -1.78 1.63
N VAL A 21 -17.64 -0.97 1.38
CA VAL A 21 -19.06 -1.36 1.53
C VAL A 21 -19.57 -2.10 0.28
N ARG A 22 -18.90 -1.94 -0.87
CA ARG A 22 -19.21 -2.71 -2.08
C ARG A 22 -18.61 -4.11 -1.95
N GLY A 23 -19.43 -5.13 -2.15
CA GLY A 23 -19.00 -6.52 -2.19
C GLY A 23 -17.89 -6.74 -3.23
N PRO A 24 -17.11 -7.82 -3.10
CA PRO A 24 -15.95 -8.06 -3.95
C PRO A 24 -16.41 -8.04 -5.41
N GLY A 25 -16.00 -7.01 -6.16
CA GLY A 25 -16.05 -7.08 -7.61
C GLY A 25 -15.18 -8.26 -8.03
N PHE A 26 -15.69 -9.12 -8.89
CA PHE A 26 -14.94 -10.25 -9.45
C PHE A 26 -13.82 -9.70 -10.37
N SER A 27 -12.75 -9.23 -9.77
CA SER A 27 -11.47 -8.99 -10.43
C SER A 27 -10.49 -10.04 -9.89
N HIS A 28 -9.54 -10.48 -10.72
CA HIS A 28 -8.50 -11.42 -10.29
C HIS A 28 -7.58 -10.86 -9.19
N THR A 29 -7.77 -9.60 -8.82
CA THR A 29 -7.03 -8.88 -7.79
C THR A 29 -7.98 -8.53 -6.65
N LEU A 30 -7.74 -9.10 -5.46
CA LEU A 30 -8.41 -8.68 -4.23
C LEU A 30 -7.87 -7.31 -3.81
N SER A 31 -8.75 -6.32 -3.64
CA SER A 31 -8.32 -5.02 -3.10
C SER A 31 -7.98 -5.16 -1.60
N PRO A 32 -6.98 -4.44 -1.08
CA PRO A 32 -6.68 -4.43 0.35
C PRO A 32 -7.88 -4.01 1.23
N SER A 33 -8.74 -3.12 0.74
CA SER A 33 -9.99 -2.74 1.41
C SER A 33 -10.94 -3.93 1.60
N THR A 34 -10.99 -4.85 0.62
CA THR A 34 -11.81 -6.08 0.69
C THR A 34 -11.32 -6.99 1.82
N ILE A 35 -10.01 -7.09 2.04
CA ILE A 35 -9.43 -7.87 3.15
C ILE A 35 -9.87 -7.30 4.50
N LEU A 36 -9.89 -5.97 4.67
CA LEU A 36 -10.39 -5.34 5.90
C LEU A 36 -11.88 -5.60 6.11
N THR A 37 -12.68 -5.57 5.05
CA THR A 37 -14.11 -5.91 5.12
C THR A 37 -14.31 -7.36 5.58
N LEU A 38 -13.56 -8.31 5.01
CA LEU A 38 -13.62 -9.71 5.41
C LEU A 38 -13.16 -9.93 6.85
N ALA A 39 -12.07 -9.29 7.27
CA ALA A 39 -11.58 -9.37 8.65
C ALA A 39 -12.64 -8.87 9.66
N LYS A 40 -13.33 -7.77 9.31
CA LYS A 40 -14.45 -7.26 10.11
C LYS A 40 -15.63 -8.22 10.16
N GLN A 41 -16.00 -8.81 9.03
CA GLN A 41 -17.15 -9.72 8.94
C GLN A 41 -16.91 -11.05 9.67
N LEU A 42 -15.70 -11.62 9.55
CA LEU A 42 -15.38 -12.93 10.11
C LEU A 42 -15.00 -12.87 11.58
N TYR A 43 -14.32 -11.80 12.02
CA TYR A 43 -13.74 -11.72 13.36
C TYR A 43 -14.27 -10.55 14.19
N GLY A 44 -15.16 -9.72 13.65
CA GLY A 44 -15.66 -8.52 14.34
C GLY A 44 -14.60 -7.43 14.54
N SER A 45 -13.41 -7.57 13.94
CA SER A 45 -12.28 -6.66 14.14
C SER A 45 -12.39 -5.39 13.29
N SER A 46 -12.02 -4.24 13.84
CA SER A 46 -11.99 -2.95 13.16
C SER A 46 -10.55 -2.42 13.04
N ALA A 47 -9.65 -3.21 12.48
CA ALA A 47 -8.27 -2.79 12.26
C ALA A 47 -8.21 -1.60 11.28
N LYS A 48 -7.37 -0.60 11.60
CA LYS A 48 -7.01 0.46 10.66
C LYS A 48 -6.06 -0.12 9.62
N GLY A 49 -6.32 0.14 8.34
CA GLY A 49 -5.42 -0.26 7.27
C GLY A 49 -4.77 0.95 6.62
N TYR A 50 -3.52 0.78 6.18
CA TYR A 50 -2.77 1.80 5.47
C TYR A 50 -2.13 1.16 4.24
N ILE A 51 -2.13 1.88 3.12
CA ILE A 51 -1.37 1.54 1.92
C ILE A 51 -0.22 2.54 1.80
N LEU A 52 0.97 2.01 1.58
CA LEU A 52 2.17 2.75 1.22
C LEU A 52 2.74 2.14 -0.06
N SER A 53 2.94 2.95 -1.09
CA SER A 53 3.61 2.54 -2.34
C SER A 53 4.79 3.47 -2.60
N ILE A 54 5.91 2.90 -3.05
CA ILE A 54 7.11 3.62 -3.46
C ILE A 54 7.30 3.41 -4.96
N LYS A 55 7.58 4.50 -5.69
CA LYS A 55 7.84 4.43 -7.13
C LYS A 55 9.13 3.67 -7.42
N GLY A 56 9.03 2.66 -8.28
CA GLY A 56 10.19 2.01 -8.89
C GLY A 56 10.64 2.81 -10.12
N PHE A 57 11.95 2.99 -10.27
CA PHE A 57 12.53 3.69 -11.42
C PHE A 57 13.18 2.74 -12.42
N ASP A 58 13.56 1.54 -11.98
CA ASP A 58 14.15 0.49 -12.81
C ASP A 58 13.56 -0.86 -12.39
N PHE A 59 13.15 -1.65 -13.37
CA PHE A 59 12.51 -2.96 -13.21
C PHE A 59 13.22 -4.05 -14.03
N ASP A 60 14.39 -3.76 -14.60
CA ASP A 60 15.19 -4.76 -15.28
C ASP A 60 15.68 -5.84 -14.31
N LEU A 61 16.05 -7.00 -14.85
CA LEU A 61 16.56 -8.12 -14.07
C LEU A 61 17.92 -7.75 -13.45
N GLY A 62 17.92 -7.56 -12.14
CA GLY A 62 19.10 -7.23 -11.34
C GLY A 62 18.83 -7.42 -9.85
N GLU A 63 19.85 -7.15 -9.03
CA GLU A 63 19.72 -7.17 -7.56
C GLU A 63 19.77 -5.74 -7.01
N GLY A 64 18.94 -5.47 -6.01
CA GLY A 64 18.95 -4.21 -5.26
C GLY A 64 17.98 -3.15 -5.78
N LEU A 65 17.95 -2.03 -5.06
CA LEU A 65 17.14 -0.86 -5.41
C LEU A 65 17.99 0.14 -6.18
N THR A 66 17.36 0.89 -7.08
CA THR A 66 18.03 2.09 -7.62
C THR A 66 18.35 3.06 -6.48
N PRO A 67 19.40 3.90 -6.60
CA PRO A 67 19.71 4.90 -5.58
C PRO A 67 18.50 5.79 -5.22
N MET A 68 17.68 6.12 -6.21
CA MET A 68 16.47 6.92 -5.99
C MET A 68 15.40 6.14 -5.23
N THR A 69 15.10 4.89 -5.63
CA THR A 69 14.15 4.03 -4.90
C THR A 69 14.64 3.76 -3.47
N GLU A 70 15.95 3.63 -3.23
CA GLU A 70 16.53 3.45 -1.89
C GLU A 70 16.30 4.69 -1.00
N ILE A 71 16.50 5.90 -1.54
CA ILE A 71 16.20 7.16 -0.84
C ILE A 71 14.70 7.24 -0.49
N LEU A 72 13.81 6.93 -1.43
CA LEU A 72 12.37 6.93 -1.17
C LEU A 72 11.96 5.87 -0.15
N THR A 73 12.60 4.69 -0.20
CA THR A 73 12.37 3.61 0.76
C THR A 73 12.73 4.05 2.17
N ARG A 74 13.86 4.74 2.36
CA ARG A 74 14.23 5.32 3.67
C ARG A 74 13.18 6.30 4.18
N GLN A 75 12.72 7.23 3.35
CA GLN A 75 11.66 8.19 3.73
C GLN A 75 10.35 7.49 4.10
N ALA A 76 10.01 6.40 3.40
CA ALA A 76 8.80 5.65 3.65
C ALA A 76 8.86 4.87 4.97
N ILE A 77 10.03 4.31 5.31
CA ILE A 77 10.30 3.68 6.61
C ILE A 77 10.13 4.69 7.75
N GLU A 78 10.63 5.92 7.59
CA GLU A 78 10.46 6.99 8.59
C GLU A 78 8.97 7.30 8.82
N LYS A 79 8.19 7.43 7.73
CA LYS A 79 6.74 7.67 7.81
C LYS A 79 6.00 6.54 8.55
N ILE A 80 6.27 5.27 8.21
CA ILE A 80 5.66 4.12 8.90
C ILE A 80 6.06 4.09 10.38
N THR A 81 7.34 4.32 10.67
CA THR A 81 7.86 4.31 12.04
C THR A 81 7.16 5.37 12.89
N HIS A 82 6.97 6.57 12.34
CA HIS A 82 6.25 7.65 13.03
C HIS A 82 4.78 7.29 13.26
N LEU A 83 4.11 6.72 12.25
CA LEU A 83 2.72 6.26 12.37
C LEU A 83 2.56 5.21 13.47
N VAL A 84 3.42 4.18 13.48
CA VAL A 84 3.36 3.09 14.46
C VAL A 84 3.62 3.61 15.88
N LYS A 85 4.61 4.49 16.05
CA LYS A 85 4.90 5.11 17.36
C LYS A 85 3.71 5.90 17.89
N ASN A 86 3.02 6.66 17.03
CA ASN A 86 1.84 7.44 17.43
C ASN A 86 0.58 6.59 17.62
N TRP A 87 0.59 5.32 17.21
CA TRP A 87 -0.52 4.40 17.40
C TRP A 87 -0.41 3.62 18.72
N ILE A 88 0.81 3.37 19.19
CA ILE A 88 1.08 2.63 20.44
C ILE A 88 1.17 3.58 21.66
N GLY A 89 0.99 4.90 21.44
CA GLY A 89 0.99 5.94 22.47
C GLY A 89 -0.37 6.25 23.06
#